data_AF-A0A1Z5SXR4-F1
#
_entry.id   AF-A0A1Z5SXR4-F1
#
_cell.length_a   1.000
_cell.length_b   1.000
_cell.length_c   1.000
_cell.angle_alpha   90.00
_cell.angle_beta   90.00
_cell.angle_gamma   90.00
#
_symmetry.space_group_name_H-M   'P 1'
#
loop_
_entity.id
_entity.type
_entity.pdbx_description
1 polymer ?
#
loop_
_entity_poly.entity_id
_entity_poly.type
_entity_poly.pdbx_seq_one_letter_code
_entity_poly.pdbx_strand_id
1 'polypeptide(L)'
;MQRLISDGEVLPDDKISTPHGRTLSLITIGAAHGRLNVVRYLLSQGVDPRTLATEWHSSLSSLLELSLLNNHSTLDTIIEDVNFLSGLCVFGNRSSDNQQIYRQDSNVFCIDILLRPRASWSIYDSLRVFYSIVLNFSNASARFLHLVEPALKERAYYSAELDIPTRPKLMHVLAECAGAIDEDQWRAYKHPMAGLVASGIQAGSDLHMLSKTGAGMTPLMHALLGAVSSFDRSLWRKKVIFDRAVAALQQRVQRWLTLLAMAGVDLSSLWRHCEVIALRFGSTATEWGLWVLHPGDCYSGQFWDMVEHPERSIPGAWTESEEFDPEPSVRRNTRFPRGYSMYKLLDSDRVRWPDDLDFFED
;
A
#
# COMPACT_ATOMS: atom_id res chain seq x y z
N MET A 1 -3.08 10.29 -36.60
CA MET A 1 -4.53 10.19 -36.78
C MET A 1 -5.04 11.17 -37.83
N GLN A 2 -4.90 12.49 -37.65
CA GLN A 2 -5.34 13.50 -38.65
C GLN A 2 -4.92 13.13 -40.08
N ARG A 3 -3.62 12.89 -40.30
CA ARG A 3 -3.10 12.46 -41.60
C ARG A 3 -3.77 11.20 -42.15
N LEU A 4 -3.96 10.16 -41.34
CA LEU A 4 -4.57 8.89 -41.76
C LEU A 4 -6.04 9.08 -42.20
N ILE A 5 -6.77 9.97 -41.52
CA ILE A 5 -8.15 10.30 -41.88
C ILE A 5 -8.18 11.16 -43.16
N SER A 6 -7.30 12.15 -43.27
CA SER A 6 -7.15 12.99 -44.47
C SER A 6 -6.78 12.19 -45.72
N ASP A 7 -5.90 11.20 -45.57
CA ASP A 7 -5.41 10.35 -46.66
C ASP A 7 -6.45 9.25 -47.02
N GLY A 8 -7.55 9.13 -46.28
CA GLY A 8 -8.59 8.12 -46.49
C GLY A 8 -8.17 6.70 -46.11
N GLU A 9 -7.05 6.54 -45.40
CA GLU A 9 -6.55 5.23 -44.95
C GLU A 9 -7.36 4.66 -43.77
N VAL A 10 -7.99 5.55 -42.99
CA VAL A 10 -8.79 5.22 -41.81
C VAL A 10 -10.05 6.06 -41.79
N LEU A 11 -11.21 5.44 -41.63
CA LEU A 11 -12.46 6.16 -41.44
C LEU A 11 -12.61 6.55 -39.96
N PRO A 12 -13.20 7.73 -39.64
CA PRO A 12 -13.41 8.15 -38.25
C PRO A 12 -14.20 7.15 -37.40
N ASP A 13 -15.12 6.40 -38.03
CA ASP A 13 -15.98 5.39 -37.40
C ASP A 13 -15.38 3.96 -37.43
N ASP A 14 -14.13 3.80 -37.88
CA ASP A 14 -13.49 2.49 -37.91
C ASP A 14 -13.45 1.85 -36.53
N LYS A 15 -13.54 0.52 -36.52
CA LYS A 15 -13.47 -0.29 -35.31
C LYS A 15 -12.23 -1.16 -35.31
N ILE A 16 -11.54 -1.21 -34.18
CA ILE A 16 -10.36 -2.03 -33.98
C ILE A 16 -10.72 -3.25 -33.13
N SER A 17 -10.32 -4.44 -33.60
CA SER A 17 -10.46 -5.67 -32.83
C SER A 17 -9.50 -5.66 -31.65
N THR A 18 -10.01 -5.83 -30.44
CA THR A 18 -9.20 -5.99 -29.23
C THR A 18 -8.85 -7.47 -29.00
N PRO A 19 -7.78 -7.78 -28.24
CA PRO A 19 -7.42 -9.16 -27.90
C PRO A 19 -8.53 -9.98 -27.22
N HIS A 20 -9.55 -9.31 -26.69
CA HIS A 20 -10.69 -9.91 -26.00
C HIS A 20 -11.88 -10.16 -26.93
N GLY A 21 -11.68 -10.07 -28.26
CA GLY A 21 -12.68 -10.35 -29.28
C GLY A 21 -13.76 -9.28 -29.44
N ARG A 22 -13.70 -8.17 -28.68
CA ARG A 22 -14.58 -7.01 -28.86
C ARG A 22 -13.96 -6.02 -29.83
N THR A 23 -14.73 -5.56 -30.80
CA THR A 23 -14.35 -4.42 -31.64
C THR A 23 -14.74 -3.13 -30.95
N LEU A 24 -13.80 -2.18 -30.80
CA LEU A 24 -14.04 -0.86 -30.24
C LEU A 24 -13.83 0.20 -31.32
N SER A 25 -14.70 1.20 -31.37
CA SER A 25 -14.51 2.35 -32.24
C SER A 25 -13.26 3.17 -31.87
N LEU A 26 -12.70 3.90 -32.84
CA LEU A 26 -11.57 4.79 -32.61
C LEU A 26 -11.85 5.82 -31.51
N ILE A 27 -13.08 6.34 -31.44
CA ILE A 27 -13.48 7.30 -30.41
C ILE A 27 -13.45 6.67 -29.02
N THR A 28 -13.91 5.42 -28.90
CA THR A 28 -13.88 4.65 -27.66
C THR A 28 -12.45 4.35 -27.21
N ILE A 29 -11.56 3.99 -28.14
CA ILE A 29 -10.14 3.75 -27.84
C ILE A 29 -9.45 5.06 -27.43
N GLY A 30 -9.72 6.14 -28.15
CA GLY A 30 -9.20 7.47 -27.82
C GLY A 30 -9.61 7.90 -26.41
N ALA A 31 -10.88 7.71 -26.06
CA ALA A 31 -11.40 7.98 -24.72
C ALA A 31 -10.77 7.08 -23.66
N ALA A 32 -10.69 5.77 -23.90
CA ALA A 32 -10.09 4.80 -22.98
C ALA A 32 -8.60 5.04 -22.70
N HIS A 33 -7.89 5.74 -23.60
CA HIS A 33 -6.51 6.16 -23.42
C HIS A 33 -6.36 7.63 -22.99
N GLY A 34 -7.46 8.33 -22.69
CA GLY A 34 -7.43 9.69 -22.16
C GLY A 34 -6.92 10.69 -23.20
N ARG A 35 -7.05 10.33 -24.48
CA ARG A 35 -6.65 11.17 -25.62
C ARG A 35 -7.84 12.02 -26.02
N LEU A 36 -8.28 12.92 -25.15
CA LEU A 36 -9.48 13.71 -25.41
C LEU A 36 -9.33 14.66 -26.60
N ASN A 37 -8.12 15.08 -26.95
CA ASN A 37 -7.85 15.78 -28.22
C ASN A 37 -8.20 14.91 -29.43
N VAL A 38 -7.97 13.60 -29.35
CA VAL A 38 -8.38 12.64 -30.37
C VAL A 38 -9.91 12.49 -30.37
N VAL A 39 -10.55 12.37 -29.20
CA VAL A 39 -12.01 12.30 -29.10
C VAL A 39 -12.68 13.55 -29.69
N ARG A 40 -12.22 14.75 -29.32
CA ARG A 40 -12.70 16.03 -29.86
C ARG A 40 -12.51 16.11 -31.37
N TYR A 41 -11.36 15.64 -31.88
CA TYR A 41 -11.10 15.59 -33.32
C TYR A 41 -12.03 14.60 -34.04
N LEU A 42 -12.23 13.39 -33.53
CA LEU A 42 -13.12 12.40 -34.14
C LEU A 42 -14.58 12.89 -34.17
N LEU A 43 -15.05 13.52 -33.09
CA LEU A 43 -16.36 14.17 -33.08
C LEU A 43 -16.45 15.31 -34.10
N SER A 44 -15.38 16.08 -34.30
CA SER A 44 -15.35 17.12 -35.35
C SER A 44 -15.32 16.55 -36.77
N GLN A 45 -14.96 15.27 -36.93
CA GLN A 45 -15.09 14.53 -38.18
C GLN A 45 -16.48 13.90 -38.38
N GLY A 46 -17.44 14.13 -37.46
CA GLY A 46 -18.82 13.67 -37.58
C GLY A 46 -19.12 12.31 -36.95
N VAL A 47 -18.19 11.73 -36.17
CA VAL A 47 -18.42 10.50 -35.41
C VAL A 47 -19.58 10.68 -34.44
N ASP A 48 -20.53 9.73 -34.40
CA ASP A 48 -21.67 9.78 -33.49
C ASP A 48 -21.21 9.58 -32.02
N PRO A 49 -21.41 10.57 -31.12
CA PRO A 49 -21.07 10.43 -29.71
C PRO A 49 -21.82 9.29 -29.00
N ARG A 50 -22.97 8.84 -29.52
CA ARG A 50 -23.70 7.68 -28.97
C ARG A 50 -22.93 6.38 -29.12
N THR A 51 -22.02 6.28 -30.09
CA THR A 51 -21.10 5.14 -30.23
C THR A 51 -20.25 4.98 -28.98
N LEU A 52 -19.75 6.09 -28.43
CA LEU A 52 -18.99 6.08 -27.18
C LEU A 52 -19.85 5.59 -26.03
N ALA A 53 -21.08 6.09 -25.88
CA ALA A 53 -22.00 5.70 -24.81
C ALA A 53 -22.44 4.22 -24.86
N THR A 54 -22.65 3.67 -26.07
CA THR A 54 -23.09 2.28 -26.26
C THR A 54 -21.97 1.27 -26.01
N GLU A 55 -20.75 1.58 -26.46
CA GLU A 55 -19.58 0.71 -26.25
C GLU A 55 -19.07 0.76 -24.80
N TRP A 56 -19.49 1.76 -24.01
CA TRP A 56 -19.00 2.08 -22.65
C TRP A 56 -19.33 1.07 -21.54
N HIS A 57 -20.43 0.33 -21.66
CA HIS A 57 -21.28 -0.03 -20.51
C HIS A 57 -20.81 -1.09 -19.49
N SER A 58 -19.56 -1.56 -19.48
CA SER A 58 -19.11 -2.42 -18.35
C SER A 58 -17.60 -2.57 -18.19
N SER A 59 -16.85 -2.57 -19.29
CA SER A 59 -15.39 -2.82 -19.25
C SER A 59 -14.56 -1.56 -19.40
N LEU A 60 -15.19 -0.44 -19.77
CA LEU A 60 -14.49 0.80 -20.11
C LEU A 60 -14.52 1.87 -19.01
N SER A 61 -15.37 1.73 -17.97
CA SER A 61 -15.37 2.72 -16.89
C SER A 61 -14.02 2.72 -16.16
N SER A 62 -13.47 1.55 -15.84
CA SER A 62 -12.13 1.43 -15.24
C SER A 62 -11.03 1.99 -16.15
N LEU A 63 -11.19 1.85 -17.48
CA LEU A 63 -10.23 2.40 -18.45
C LEU A 63 -10.31 3.92 -18.54
N LEU A 64 -11.51 4.51 -18.46
CA LEU A 64 -11.64 5.95 -18.38
C LEU A 64 -11.06 6.51 -17.11
N GLU A 65 -11.37 5.86 -15.99
CA GLU A 65 -10.86 6.25 -14.68
C GLU A 65 -9.31 6.26 -14.72
N LEU A 66 -8.69 5.20 -15.28
CA LEU A 66 -7.24 5.12 -15.59
C LEU A 66 -6.77 6.29 -16.46
N SER A 67 -7.58 6.66 -17.43
CA SER A 67 -7.19 7.64 -18.45
C SER A 67 -7.33 9.09 -18.00
N LEU A 68 -8.36 9.41 -17.22
CA LEU A 68 -8.58 10.72 -16.63
C LEU A 68 -7.45 11.02 -15.63
N LEU A 69 -7.02 9.99 -14.90
CA LEU A 69 -5.98 10.10 -13.88
C LEU A 69 -4.57 9.80 -14.38
N ASN A 70 -4.38 9.79 -15.70
CA ASN A 70 -3.06 9.70 -16.31
C ASN A 70 -2.07 10.69 -15.67
N ASN A 71 -0.78 10.37 -15.71
CA ASN A 71 0.28 10.90 -14.84
C ASN A 71 0.47 12.43 -14.88
N HIS A 72 -0.26 13.16 -15.73
CA HIS A 72 -0.13 14.61 -15.87
C HIS A 72 -1.44 15.41 -15.72
N SER A 73 -2.60 14.76 -15.55
CA SER A 73 -3.86 15.48 -15.36
C SER A 73 -3.91 16.22 -14.01
N THR A 74 -4.38 17.47 -14.01
CA THR A 74 -4.77 18.18 -12.78
C THR A 74 -6.22 17.87 -12.45
N LEU A 75 -6.68 18.23 -11.24
CA LEU A 75 -8.09 18.07 -10.88
C LEU A 75 -9.02 18.86 -11.81
N ASP A 76 -8.60 20.06 -12.21
CA ASP A 76 -9.40 20.92 -13.09
C ASP A 76 -9.49 20.34 -14.50
N THR A 77 -8.39 19.75 -15.02
CA THR A 77 -8.42 19.00 -16.28
C THR A 77 -9.35 17.80 -16.20
N ILE A 78 -9.31 17.03 -15.10
CA ILE A 78 -10.22 15.89 -14.90
C ILE A 78 -11.68 16.35 -14.87
N ILE A 79 -11.99 17.45 -14.19
CA ILE A 79 -13.34 18.02 -14.14
C ILE A 79 -13.78 18.47 -15.53
N GLU A 80 -12.92 19.16 -16.29
CA GLU A 80 -13.21 19.56 -17.67
C GLU A 80 -13.52 18.34 -18.55
N ASP A 81 -12.69 17.31 -18.44
CA ASP A 81 -12.79 16.08 -19.21
C ASP A 81 -14.08 15.30 -18.89
N VAL A 82 -14.43 15.20 -17.60
CA VAL A 82 -15.69 14.59 -17.15
C VAL A 82 -16.89 15.39 -17.64
N ASN A 83 -16.85 16.72 -17.57
CA ASN A 83 -17.93 17.57 -18.08
C ASN A 83 -18.10 17.43 -19.59
N PHE A 84 -16.98 17.39 -20.33
CA PHE A 84 -16.99 17.16 -21.77
C PHE A 84 -17.64 15.83 -22.13
N LEU A 85 -17.24 14.73 -21.48
CA LEU A 85 -17.81 13.41 -21.70
C LEU A 85 -19.29 13.32 -21.29
N SER A 86 -19.68 14.03 -20.23
CA SER A 86 -21.07 14.14 -19.82
C SER A 86 -21.94 14.84 -20.87
N GLY A 87 -21.43 15.90 -21.49
CA GLY A 87 -22.10 16.59 -22.59
C GLY A 87 -22.38 15.70 -23.80
N LEU A 88 -21.61 14.61 -23.96
CA LEU A 88 -21.80 13.58 -24.98
C LEU A 88 -22.73 12.45 -24.52
N CYS A 89 -23.41 12.61 -23.39
CA CYS A 89 -24.28 11.60 -22.77
C CYS A 89 -23.59 10.27 -22.42
N VAL A 90 -22.26 10.25 -22.26
CA VAL A 90 -21.49 9.03 -21.92
C VAL A 90 -21.95 8.45 -20.58
N PHE A 91 -22.32 9.33 -19.64
CA PHE A 91 -22.79 8.94 -18.30
C PHE A 91 -24.32 8.88 -18.19
N GLY A 92 -25.07 9.20 -19.25
CA GLY A 92 -26.52 9.39 -19.21
C GLY A 92 -27.32 8.16 -18.77
N ASN A 93 -26.81 6.96 -19.02
CA ASN A 93 -27.47 5.71 -18.63
C ASN A 93 -27.23 5.31 -17.16
N ARG A 94 -26.50 6.10 -16.37
CA ARG A 94 -26.32 5.88 -14.92
C ARG A 94 -27.41 6.56 -14.08
N SER A 95 -28.39 7.23 -14.71
CA SER A 95 -29.37 8.05 -13.98
C SER A 95 -30.29 7.22 -13.07
N SER A 96 -30.20 7.56 -11.78
CA SER A 96 -31.23 7.57 -10.72
C SER A 96 -31.80 6.27 -10.15
N ASP A 97 -32.10 5.23 -10.92
CA ASP A 97 -33.13 4.29 -10.42
C ASP A 97 -32.65 3.22 -9.42
N ASN A 98 -31.36 3.16 -9.09
CA ASN A 98 -30.81 2.21 -8.10
C ASN A 98 -29.87 2.85 -7.04
N GLN A 99 -29.90 4.18 -6.89
CA GLN A 99 -28.85 4.92 -6.16
C GLN A 99 -28.85 4.82 -4.62
N GLN A 100 -29.77 4.11 -3.96
CA GLN A 100 -29.82 4.12 -2.49
C GLN A 100 -29.33 2.87 -1.76
N ILE A 101 -29.07 1.75 -2.44
CA ILE A 101 -28.83 0.48 -1.72
C ILE A 101 -27.43 -0.11 -1.96
N TYR A 102 -26.69 0.32 -3.00
CA TYR A 102 -25.37 -0.25 -3.29
C TYR A 102 -24.20 0.51 -2.65
N ARG A 103 -23.92 0.08 -1.41
CA ARG A 103 -22.60 -0.17 -0.79
C ARG A 103 -21.51 0.92 -0.90
N GLN A 104 -21.15 1.38 0.30
CA GLN A 104 -19.89 2.04 0.68
C GLN A 104 -18.59 1.28 0.27
N ASP A 105 -18.69 0.05 -0.23
CA ASP A 105 -17.55 -0.79 -0.62
C ASP A 105 -17.21 -0.74 -2.12
N SER A 106 -17.98 -0.02 -2.93
CA SER A 106 -17.70 -0.02 -4.36
C SER A 106 -16.59 0.98 -4.67
N ASN A 107 -15.47 0.47 -5.22
CA ASN A 107 -14.34 1.23 -5.79
C ASN A 107 -14.75 2.17 -6.95
N VAL A 108 -16.01 2.58 -7.04
CA VAL A 108 -16.57 3.35 -8.14
C VAL A 108 -16.08 4.78 -8.02
N PHE A 109 -15.39 5.22 -9.07
CA PHE A 109 -14.96 6.60 -9.18
C PHE A 109 -16.15 7.57 -9.11
N CYS A 110 -16.02 8.61 -8.29
CA CYS A 110 -17.11 9.51 -7.93
C CYS A 110 -17.44 10.54 -9.02
N ILE A 111 -17.82 10.07 -10.20
CA ILE A 111 -18.15 10.90 -11.37
C ILE A 111 -19.25 11.91 -11.05
N ASP A 112 -20.27 11.51 -10.28
CA ASP A 112 -21.38 12.40 -9.89
C ASP A 112 -20.90 13.64 -9.09
N ILE A 113 -19.80 13.50 -8.35
CA ILE A 113 -19.17 14.62 -7.63
C ILE A 113 -18.43 15.53 -8.60
N LEU A 114 -17.68 14.94 -9.55
CA LEU A 114 -16.90 15.67 -10.55
C LEU A 114 -17.76 16.47 -11.53
N LEU A 115 -19.03 16.08 -11.73
CA LEU A 115 -20.00 16.83 -12.53
C LEU A 115 -20.56 18.08 -11.82
N ARG A 116 -20.40 18.20 -10.50
CA ARG A 116 -20.85 19.37 -9.75
C ARG A 116 -19.78 20.47 -9.78
N PRO A 117 -20.17 21.76 -9.79
CA PRO A 117 -19.22 22.87 -9.66
C PRO A 117 -18.32 22.68 -8.43
N ARG A 118 -17.01 22.87 -8.58
CA ARG A 118 -16.05 22.69 -7.48
C ARG A 118 -16.37 23.54 -6.25
N ALA A 119 -16.95 24.72 -6.44
CA ALA A 119 -17.38 25.62 -5.36
C ALA A 119 -18.53 25.05 -4.52
N SER A 120 -19.26 24.04 -5.00
CA SER A 120 -20.34 23.37 -4.25
C SER A 120 -19.87 22.10 -3.56
N TRP A 121 -18.59 21.74 -3.64
CA TRP A 121 -18.07 20.54 -2.99
C TRP A 121 -18.00 20.74 -1.48
N SER A 122 -18.59 19.81 -0.76
CA SER A 122 -18.33 19.68 0.67
C SER A 122 -16.93 19.11 0.93
N ILE A 123 -16.46 19.18 2.18
CA ILE A 123 -15.27 18.44 2.61
C ILE A 123 -15.47 16.94 2.38
N TYR A 124 -16.69 16.44 2.61
CA TYR A 124 -17.05 15.04 2.34
C TYR A 124 -16.85 14.66 0.88
N ASP A 125 -17.32 15.52 -0.03
CA ASP A 125 -17.14 15.32 -1.46
C ASP A 125 -15.65 15.27 -1.84
N SER A 126 -14.85 16.16 -1.26
CA SER A 126 -13.41 16.22 -1.50
C SER A 126 -12.70 14.95 -1.02
N LEU A 127 -13.04 14.46 0.17
CA LEU A 127 -12.49 13.22 0.72
C LEU A 127 -12.93 12.00 -0.08
N ARG A 128 -14.19 11.95 -0.53
CA ARG A 128 -14.72 10.84 -1.32
C ARG A 128 -14.07 10.78 -2.70
N VAL A 129 -13.83 11.93 -3.33
CA VAL A 129 -13.03 12.02 -4.56
C VAL A 129 -11.59 11.55 -4.31
N PHE A 130 -10.94 12.05 -3.25
CA PHE A 130 -9.57 11.64 -2.92
C PHE A 130 -9.46 10.14 -2.66
N TYR A 131 -10.38 9.57 -1.88
CA TYR A 131 -10.41 8.14 -1.58
C TYR A 131 -10.59 7.31 -2.86
N SER A 132 -11.48 7.74 -3.75
CA SER A 132 -11.68 7.09 -5.05
C SER A 132 -10.41 7.14 -5.91
N ILE A 133 -9.65 8.23 -5.84
CA ILE A 133 -8.36 8.36 -6.52
C ILE A 133 -7.34 7.41 -5.89
N VAL A 134 -7.22 7.34 -4.57
CA VAL A 134 -6.24 6.46 -3.91
C VAL A 134 -6.52 4.99 -4.22
N LEU A 135 -7.77 4.53 -4.10
CA LEU A 135 -8.11 3.12 -4.28
C LEU A 135 -7.88 2.63 -5.72
N ASN A 136 -8.12 3.49 -6.70
CA ASN A 136 -8.04 3.09 -8.10
C ASN A 136 -6.72 3.54 -8.77
N PHE A 137 -6.09 4.61 -8.27
CA PHE A 137 -4.96 5.33 -8.87
C PHE A 137 -4.01 5.84 -7.79
N SER A 138 -3.58 4.92 -6.94
CA SER A 138 -2.68 5.19 -5.82
C SER A 138 -1.35 5.84 -6.24
N ASN A 139 -0.92 5.64 -7.49
CA ASN A 139 0.25 6.31 -8.07
C ASN A 139 0.00 7.77 -8.49
N ALA A 140 -1.24 8.26 -8.49
CA ALA A 140 -1.60 9.62 -8.88
C ALA A 140 -2.01 10.48 -7.68
N SER A 141 -2.33 9.84 -6.54
CA SER A 141 -2.99 10.46 -5.40
C SER A 141 -2.21 11.58 -4.73
N ALA A 142 -0.87 11.58 -4.78
CA ALA A 142 -0.05 12.65 -4.20
C ALA A 142 -0.39 14.05 -4.74
N ARG A 143 -0.79 14.15 -6.02
CA ARG A 143 -1.20 15.42 -6.66
C ARG A 143 -2.48 16.01 -6.06
N PHE A 144 -3.27 15.17 -5.40
CA PHE A 144 -4.60 15.49 -4.88
C PHE A 144 -4.64 15.60 -3.36
N LEU A 145 -3.49 15.67 -2.68
CA LEU A 145 -3.41 15.85 -1.23
C LEU A 145 -4.14 17.10 -0.71
N HIS A 146 -4.24 18.14 -1.54
CA HIS A 146 -4.98 19.36 -1.22
C HIS A 146 -6.49 19.11 -0.97
N LEU A 147 -7.06 18.00 -1.46
CA LEU A 147 -8.45 17.61 -1.17
C LEU A 147 -8.66 17.16 0.28
N VAL A 148 -7.59 16.78 0.97
CA VAL A 148 -7.63 16.22 2.33
C VAL A 148 -7.27 17.26 3.38
N GLU A 149 -6.49 18.27 3.00
CA GLU A 149 -5.96 19.27 3.91
C GLU A 149 -7.02 19.96 4.80
N PRO A 150 -8.18 20.39 4.28
CA PRO A 150 -9.21 21.00 5.13
C PRO A 150 -9.73 20.05 6.21
N ALA A 151 -9.93 18.79 5.87
CA ALA A 151 -10.44 17.78 6.80
C ALA A 151 -9.49 17.55 7.97
N LEU A 152 -8.17 17.68 7.78
CA LEU A 152 -7.20 17.48 8.84
C LEU A 152 -7.02 18.70 9.75
N LYS A 153 -7.32 19.90 9.26
CA LYS A 153 -7.22 21.15 10.03
C LYS A 153 -8.44 21.40 10.91
N GLU A 154 -9.63 21.00 10.45
CA GLU A 154 -10.88 21.32 11.14
C GLU A 154 -11.38 20.17 12.02
N ARG A 155 -11.14 20.29 13.34
CA ARG A 155 -11.54 19.26 14.32
C ARG A 155 -13.04 18.99 14.32
N ALA A 156 -13.87 20.01 14.07
CA ALA A 156 -15.32 19.94 14.10
C ALA A 156 -15.93 18.98 13.07
N TYR A 157 -15.17 18.63 12.03
CA TYR A 157 -15.65 17.82 10.93
C TYR A 157 -15.95 16.36 11.35
N TYR A 158 -15.09 15.77 12.18
CA TYR A 158 -15.24 14.37 12.60
C TYR A 158 -16.20 14.15 13.77
N SER A 159 -16.81 15.22 14.30
CA SER A 159 -17.81 15.12 15.36
C SER A 159 -19.24 15.00 14.84
N ALA A 160 -19.50 15.24 13.56
CA ALA A 160 -20.85 15.52 13.06
C ALA A 160 -21.47 14.46 12.14
N GLU A 161 -20.70 13.60 11.47
CA GLU A 161 -21.25 12.70 10.44
C GLU A 161 -20.75 11.26 10.58
N LEU A 162 -21.70 10.32 10.57
CA LEU A 162 -21.48 8.87 10.73
C LEU A 162 -20.87 8.20 9.49
N ASP A 163 -20.84 8.87 8.34
CA ASP A 163 -20.48 8.29 7.04
C ASP A 163 -19.16 8.81 6.43
N ILE A 164 -18.50 9.76 7.10
CA ILE A 164 -17.17 10.24 6.69
C ILE A 164 -16.14 9.15 7.02
N PRO A 165 -15.10 8.92 6.18
CA PRO A 165 -13.92 8.21 6.64
C PRO A 165 -13.41 8.84 7.94
N THR A 166 -13.47 8.06 9.02
CA THR A 166 -12.99 8.47 10.34
C THR A 166 -11.55 8.96 10.23
N ARG A 167 -11.08 9.83 11.15
CA ARG A 167 -9.66 10.27 11.19
C ARG A 167 -8.70 9.09 11.04
N PRO A 168 -8.91 7.96 11.73
CA PRO A 168 -8.17 6.73 11.47
C PRO A 168 -8.13 6.29 10.01
N LYS A 169 -9.29 6.16 9.37
CA LYS A 169 -9.42 5.76 7.97
C LYS A 169 -8.63 6.70 7.05
N LEU A 170 -8.63 7.99 7.33
CA LEU A 170 -7.84 8.95 6.56
C LEU A 170 -6.32 8.72 6.70
N MET A 171 -5.84 8.39 7.89
CA MET A 171 -4.43 8.03 8.11
C MET A 171 -4.03 6.77 7.34
N HIS A 172 -4.91 5.77 7.27
CA HIS A 172 -4.68 4.57 6.44
C HIS A 172 -4.57 4.93 4.96
N VAL A 173 -5.44 5.81 4.46
CA VAL A 173 -5.42 6.27 3.06
C VAL A 173 -4.17 7.07 2.73
N LEU A 174 -3.71 7.92 3.65
CA LEU A 174 -2.44 8.64 3.50
C LEU A 174 -1.24 7.68 3.50
N ALA A 175 -1.26 6.65 4.32
CA ALA A 175 -0.22 5.63 4.34
C ALA A 175 -0.19 4.83 3.03
N GLU A 176 -1.36 4.43 2.51
CA GLU A 176 -1.51 3.75 1.22
C GLU A 176 -0.98 4.62 0.06
N CYS A 177 -1.34 5.91 0.07
CA CYS A 177 -0.81 6.91 -0.86
C CYS A 177 0.73 6.98 -0.79
N ALA A 178 1.31 7.05 0.42
CA ALA A 178 2.77 7.11 0.60
C ALA A 178 3.50 5.87 0.03
N GLY A 179 2.90 4.69 0.19
CA GLY A 179 3.43 3.45 -0.36
C GLY A 179 3.34 3.39 -1.89
N ALA A 180 2.30 3.98 -2.48
CA ALA A 180 2.00 3.80 -3.88
C ALA A 180 2.68 4.78 -4.85
N ILE A 181 3.00 5.98 -4.39
CA ILE A 181 3.55 7.05 -5.23
C ILE A 181 4.94 6.68 -5.77
N ASP A 182 5.34 7.22 -6.92
CA ASP A 182 6.69 7.00 -7.47
C ASP A 182 7.75 7.88 -6.79
N GLU A 183 9.01 7.76 -7.21
CA GLU A 183 10.13 8.51 -6.62
C GLU A 183 10.09 10.01 -6.94
N ASP A 184 9.62 10.40 -8.12
CA ASP A 184 9.51 11.81 -8.50
C ASP A 184 8.40 12.50 -7.70
N GLN A 185 7.26 11.83 -7.55
CA GLN A 185 6.17 12.28 -6.68
C GLN A 185 6.58 12.30 -5.22
N TRP A 186 7.30 11.29 -4.73
CA TRP A 186 7.82 11.30 -3.37
C TRP A 186 8.68 12.54 -3.09
N ARG A 187 9.60 12.88 -4.00
CA ARG A 187 10.43 14.08 -3.87
C ARG A 187 9.60 15.36 -3.85
N ALA A 188 8.58 15.45 -4.69
CA ALA A 188 7.71 16.62 -4.78
C ALA A 188 6.76 16.76 -3.58
N TYR A 189 6.21 15.65 -3.07
CA TYR A 189 5.05 15.67 -2.16
C TYR A 189 5.34 15.17 -0.73
N LYS A 190 6.53 14.67 -0.41
CA LYS A 190 6.84 14.18 0.96
C LYS A 190 6.63 15.23 2.06
N HIS A 191 6.95 16.50 1.80
CA HIS A 191 6.80 17.57 2.79
C HIS A 191 5.33 17.93 3.05
N PRO A 192 4.50 18.21 2.02
CA PRO A 192 3.05 18.33 2.19
C PRO A 192 2.43 17.13 2.90
N MET A 193 2.80 15.91 2.48
CA MET A 193 2.27 14.68 3.06
C MET A 193 2.64 14.54 4.55
N ALA A 194 3.89 14.84 4.92
CA ALA A 194 4.32 14.83 6.33
C ALA A 194 3.55 15.86 7.16
N GLY A 195 3.28 17.05 6.62
CA GLY A 195 2.45 18.07 7.29
C GLY A 195 1.02 17.60 7.54
N LEU A 196 0.44 16.85 6.60
CA LEU A 196 -0.88 16.22 6.76
C LEU A 196 -0.85 15.12 7.83
N VAL A 197 0.16 14.25 7.82
CA VAL A 197 0.36 13.21 8.83
C VAL A 197 0.51 13.83 10.22
N ALA A 198 1.33 14.87 10.37
CA ALA A 198 1.51 15.60 11.63
C ALA A 198 0.19 16.20 12.13
N SER A 199 -0.58 16.82 11.23
CA SER A 199 -1.89 17.39 11.55
C SER A 199 -2.87 16.31 12.02
N GLY A 200 -2.88 15.15 11.36
CA GLY A 200 -3.68 13.98 11.75
C GLY A 200 -3.33 13.45 13.13
N ILE A 201 -2.04 13.35 13.46
CA ILE A 201 -1.56 12.92 14.78
C ILE A 201 -1.95 13.93 15.86
N GLN A 202 -1.68 15.23 15.64
CA GLN A 202 -2.02 16.30 16.58
C GLN A 202 -3.53 16.40 16.84
N ALA A 203 -4.36 16.07 15.84
CA ALA A 203 -5.80 15.98 15.99
C ALA A 203 -6.26 14.78 16.85
N GLY A 204 -5.35 14.02 17.46
CA GLY A 204 -5.67 12.91 18.36
C GLY A 204 -6.01 11.62 17.64
N SER A 205 -5.47 11.42 16.43
CA SER A 205 -5.52 10.09 15.79
C SER A 205 -4.61 9.17 16.59
N ASP A 206 -5.19 8.35 17.46
CA ASP A 206 -4.44 7.34 18.20
C ASP A 206 -3.92 6.30 17.22
N LEU A 207 -2.61 6.33 16.97
CA LEU A 207 -1.88 5.42 16.09
C LEU A 207 -2.10 3.93 16.47
N HIS A 208 -2.38 3.63 17.74
CA HIS A 208 -2.68 2.28 18.22
C HIS A 208 -4.14 1.86 17.93
N MET A 209 -5.09 2.80 17.97
CA MET A 209 -6.49 2.55 17.55
C MET A 209 -6.65 2.41 16.03
N LEU A 210 -5.62 2.78 15.25
CA LEU A 210 -5.55 2.51 13.82
C LEU A 210 -5.51 1.00 13.54
N SER A 211 -5.02 0.17 14.46
CA SER A 211 -5.09 -1.30 14.32
C SER A 211 -6.54 -1.85 14.33
N LYS A 212 -7.48 -1.14 14.94
CA LYS A 212 -8.86 -1.61 15.16
C LYS A 212 -9.88 -1.11 14.13
N THR A 213 -9.54 -0.09 13.34
CA THR A 213 -10.53 0.69 12.58
C THR A 213 -10.57 0.41 11.07
N GLY A 214 -9.67 -0.40 10.53
CA GLY A 214 -9.67 -0.77 9.11
C GLY A 214 -9.49 -2.27 8.91
N ALA A 215 -10.57 -3.06 9.00
CA ALA A 215 -10.52 -4.52 8.78
C ALA A 215 -9.42 -5.29 9.58
N GLY A 216 -8.90 -4.70 10.68
CA GLY A 216 -7.76 -5.22 11.45
C GLY A 216 -6.36 -4.83 10.94
N MET A 217 -6.25 -3.96 9.92
CA MET A 217 -4.99 -3.53 9.32
C MET A 217 -4.47 -2.21 9.93
N THR A 218 -3.16 -2.13 10.16
CA THR A 218 -2.50 -0.90 10.60
C THR A 218 -2.19 0.04 9.41
N PRO A 219 -1.85 1.32 9.62
CA PRO A 219 -1.42 2.20 8.52
C PRO A 219 -0.19 1.68 7.81
N LEU A 220 0.72 1.00 8.52
CA LEU A 220 1.87 0.34 7.91
C LEU A 220 1.43 -0.76 6.92
N MET A 221 0.41 -1.55 7.28
CA MET A 221 -0.17 -2.55 6.36
C MET A 221 -0.83 -1.89 5.15
N HIS A 222 -1.44 -0.70 5.30
CA HIS A 222 -1.93 0.08 4.17
C HIS A 222 -0.80 0.65 3.31
N ALA A 223 0.31 1.10 3.89
CA ALA A 223 1.48 1.51 3.12
C ALA A 223 2.07 0.34 2.32
N LEU A 224 2.13 -0.85 2.92
CA LEU A 224 2.47 -2.10 2.22
C LEU A 224 1.48 -2.40 1.10
N LEU A 225 0.18 -2.31 1.36
CA LEU A 225 -0.86 -2.55 0.35
C LEU A 225 -0.72 -1.57 -0.82
N GLY A 226 -0.56 -0.27 -0.56
CA GLY A 226 -0.34 0.74 -1.58
C GLY A 226 0.92 0.49 -2.39
N ALA A 227 2.01 0.11 -1.72
CA ALA A 227 3.24 -0.29 -2.40
C ALA A 227 3.04 -1.52 -3.28
N VAL A 228 2.35 -2.55 -2.82
CA VAL A 228 2.02 -3.75 -3.61
C VAL A 228 1.13 -3.39 -4.80
N SER A 229 0.07 -2.60 -4.58
CA SER A 229 -0.90 -2.16 -5.60
C SER A 229 -0.27 -1.31 -6.71
N SER A 230 0.83 -0.60 -6.40
CA SER A 230 1.54 0.21 -7.39
C SER A 230 2.39 -0.61 -8.38
N PHE A 231 2.72 -1.86 -8.05
CA PHE A 231 3.43 -2.71 -8.98
C PHE A 231 2.45 -3.20 -10.05
N ASP A 232 2.81 -3.01 -11.31
CA ASP A 232 2.06 -3.58 -12.41
C ASP A 232 1.93 -5.11 -12.19
N ARG A 233 0.69 -5.61 -12.20
CA ARG A 233 0.39 -7.04 -12.05
C ARG A 233 1.16 -7.88 -13.07
N SER A 234 1.56 -7.31 -14.21
CA SER A 234 2.38 -7.96 -15.23
C SER A 234 3.82 -8.25 -14.77
N LEU A 235 4.38 -7.42 -13.87
CA LEU A 235 5.76 -7.51 -13.40
C LEU A 235 6.00 -8.70 -12.45
N TRP A 236 4.97 -9.09 -11.68
CA TRP A 236 5.06 -10.20 -10.72
C TRP A 236 5.27 -11.57 -11.37
N ARG A 237 5.01 -11.73 -12.68
CA ARG A 237 5.15 -13.02 -13.37
C ARG A 237 6.59 -13.39 -13.76
N LYS A 238 7.57 -12.49 -13.61
CA LYS A 238 8.96 -12.73 -14.04
C LYS A 238 9.91 -12.77 -12.83
N LYS A 239 10.54 -13.93 -12.58
CA LYS A 239 11.42 -14.18 -11.41
C LYS A 239 12.56 -13.16 -11.24
N VAL A 240 13.17 -12.69 -12.33
CA VAL A 240 14.26 -11.68 -12.31
C VAL A 240 13.78 -10.29 -11.84
N ILE A 241 12.47 -10.07 -11.80
CA ILE A 241 11.86 -8.81 -11.34
C ILE A 241 11.56 -8.86 -9.83
N PHE A 242 11.60 -10.04 -9.20
CA PHE A 242 11.24 -10.20 -7.80
C PHE A 242 12.18 -9.43 -6.87
N ASP A 243 13.50 -9.58 -6.98
CA ASP A 243 14.45 -8.88 -6.10
C ASP A 243 14.34 -7.35 -6.23
N ARG A 244 14.13 -6.86 -7.46
CA ARG A 244 13.87 -5.43 -7.69
C ARG A 244 12.54 -4.99 -7.09
N ALA A 245 11.51 -5.83 -7.14
CA ALA A 245 10.21 -5.55 -6.53
C ALA A 245 10.30 -5.54 -5.01
N VAL A 246 11.06 -6.46 -4.40
CA VAL A 246 11.32 -6.48 -2.95
C VAL A 246 12.06 -5.22 -2.52
N ALA A 247 13.15 -4.86 -3.20
CA ALA A 247 13.89 -3.62 -2.89
C ALA A 247 13.01 -2.37 -3.03
N ALA A 248 12.21 -2.28 -4.09
CA ALA A 248 11.27 -1.18 -4.29
C ALA A 248 10.15 -1.16 -3.23
N LEU A 249 9.67 -2.33 -2.79
CA LEU A 249 8.70 -2.45 -1.72
C LEU A 249 9.30 -1.97 -0.39
N GLN A 250 10.51 -2.40 -0.06
CA GLN A 250 11.23 -1.95 1.13
C GLN A 250 11.42 -0.43 1.13
N GLN A 251 11.84 0.16 0.00
CA GLN A 251 11.94 1.61 -0.14
C GLN A 251 10.59 2.30 0.10
N ARG A 252 9.49 1.78 -0.46
CA ARG A 252 8.15 2.36 -0.29
C ARG A 252 7.63 2.24 1.15
N VAL A 253 7.95 1.16 1.86
CA VAL A 253 7.64 1.01 3.29
C VAL A 253 8.42 2.03 4.12
N GLN A 254 9.71 2.21 3.81
CA GLN A 254 10.56 3.20 4.48
C GLN A 254 10.03 4.63 4.32
N ARG A 255 9.28 4.93 3.25
CA ARG A 255 8.64 6.25 3.08
C ARG A 255 7.61 6.53 4.17
N TRP A 256 6.77 5.56 4.54
CA TRP A 256 5.81 5.76 5.63
C TRP A 256 6.53 6.04 6.96
N LEU A 257 7.58 5.29 7.26
CA LEU A 257 8.41 5.55 8.45
C LEU A 257 9.07 6.92 8.39
N THR A 258 9.55 7.34 7.21
CA THR A 258 10.12 8.68 7.00
C THR A 258 9.08 9.77 7.24
N LEU A 259 7.83 9.59 6.78
CA LEU A 259 6.75 10.55 7.04
C LEU A 259 6.43 10.66 8.52
N LEU A 260 6.39 9.53 9.25
CA LEU A 260 6.16 9.53 10.69
C LEU A 260 7.28 10.28 11.43
N ALA A 261 8.55 10.03 11.07
CA ALA A 261 9.68 10.78 11.63
C ALA A 261 9.57 12.29 11.33
N MET A 262 9.27 12.65 10.08
CA MET A 262 9.07 14.03 9.66
C MET A 262 7.89 14.70 10.37
N ALA A 263 6.88 13.92 10.75
CA ALA A 263 5.71 14.37 11.51
C ALA A 263 5.98 14.51 13.02
N GLY A 264 7.21 14.23 13.48
CA GLY A 264 7.63 14.37 14.87
C GLY A 264 7.35 13.14 15.73
N VAL A 265 7.01 11.99 15.13
CA VAL A 265 6.94 10.72 15.87
C VAL A 265 8.37 10.30 16.21
N ASP A 266 8.64 10.08 17.50
CA ASP A 266 9.92 9.50 17.92
C ASP A 266 9.97 8.05 17.49
N LEU A 267 10.76 7.79 16.45
CA LEU A 267 11.02 6.46 15.94
C LEU A 267 12.37 5.92 16.41
N SER A 268 13.05 6.54 17.39
CA SER A 268 14.36 6.11 17.87
C SER A 268 14.38 4.65 18.35
N SER A 269 13.24 4.13 18.83
CA SER A 269 13.04 2.72 19.17
C SER A 269 12.86 1.81 17.94
N LEU A 270 12.35 2.33 16.82
CA LEU A 270 12.06 1.61 15.58
C LEU A 270 13.19 1.69 14.55
N TRP A 271 13.90 2.82 14.49
CA TRP A 271 14.84 3.20 13.43
C TRP A 271 16.22 2.65 13.61
N ARG A 272 16.60 2.28 14.83
CA ARG A 272 17.97 1.85 15.00
C ARG A 272 18.28 0.60 14.17
N HIS A 273 17.30 -0.22 13.76
CA HIS A 273 17.67 -1.57 13.35
C HIS A 273 16.67 -2.48 12.57
N CYS A 274 15.47 -2.04 12.15
CA CYS A 274 14.55 -2.94 11.45
C CYS A 274 14.84 -3.08 9.95
N GLU A 275 15.58 -4.11 9.55
CA GLU A 275 15.69 -4.54 8.15
C GLU A 275 14.53 -5.48 7.83
N VAL A 276 13.78 -5.27 6.75
CA VAL A 276 12.71 -6.23 6.38
C VAL A 276 13.37 -7.50 5.83
N ILE A 277 13.29 -8.61 6.57
CA ILE A 277 13.90 -9.90 6.18
C ILE A 277 12.98 -10.62 5.21
N ALA A 278 11.71 -10.69 5.57
CA ALA A 278 10.74 -11.50 4.86
C ALA A 278 9.37 -10.86 4.91
N LEU A 279 8.60 -11.15 3.87
CA LEU A 279 7.21 -10.76 3.77
C LEU A 279 6.44 -11.95 3.21
N ARG A 280 5.48 -12.43 3.98
CA ARG A 280 4.52 -13.46 3.58
C ARG A 280 3.26 -12.72 3.20
N PHE A 281 2.69 -13.13 2.07
CA PHE A 281 1.41 -12.62 1.59
C PHE A 281 0.42 -13.77 1.50
N GLY A 282 -0.85 -13.46 1.73
CA GLY A 282 -1.96 -14.38 1.50
C GLY A 282 -3.20 -13.66 1.00
N SER A 283 -4.26 -14.43 0.82
CA SER A 283 -5.57 -13.98 0.36
C SER A 283 -6.34 -13.15 1.39
N THR A 284 -6.00 -13.29 2.67
CA THR A 284 -6.59 -12.53 3.78
C THR A 284 -5.52 -11.79 4.58
N ALA A 285 -5.87 -10.69 5.25
CA ALA A 285 -4.92 -9.89 6.02
C ALA A 285 -4.21 -10.68 7.14
N THR A 286 -4.87 -11.70 7.71
CA THR A 286 -4.29 -12.56 8.76
C THR A 286 -3.20 -13.49 8.23
N GLU A 287 -3.12 -13.70 6.91
CA GLU A 287 -2.08 -14.50 6.27
C GLU A 287 -0.83 -13.68 5.93
N TRP A 288 -0.87 -12.36 6.15
CA TRP A 288 0.25 -11.48 5.88
C TRP A 288 1.18 -11.44 7.09
N GLY A 289 2.46 -11.70 6.86
CA GLY A 289 3.50 -11.66 7.88
C GLY A 289 4.64 -10.77 7.44
N LEU A 290 5.01 -9.77 8.23
CA LEU A 290 6.20 -8.95 8.03
C LEU A 290 7.22 -9.34 9.08
N TRP A 291 8.34 -9.91 8.66
CA TRP A 291 9.49 -10.15 9.54
C TRP A 291 10.49 -9.04 9.33
N VAL A 292 10.74 -8.31 10.42
CA VAL A 292 11.81 -7.33 10.49
C VAL A 292 12.92 -7.92 11.35
N LEU A 293 14.15 -7.77 10.88
CA LEU A 293 15.37 -8.13 11.58
C LEU A 293 15.46 -7.20 12.77
N HIS A 294 15.42 -7.76 13.96
CA HIS A 294 15.73 -7.01 15.14
C HIS A 294 17.23 -6.66 15.11
N PRO A 295 17.64 -5.52 15.68
CA PRO A 295 19.04 -5.17 15.95
C PRO A 295 19.91 -6.33 16.41
N GLY A 296 19.36 -7.09 17.36
CA GLY A 296 20.01 -8.20 18.03
C GLY A 296 20.17 -9.39 17.11
N ASP A 297 19.39 -9.46 16.03
CA ASP A 297 19.42 -10.57 15.09
C ASP A 297 20.66 -10.53 14.20
N CYS A 298 21.37 -9.40 14.08
CA CYS A 298 22.69 -9.39 13.45
C CYS A 298 23.72 -10.24 14.23
N TYR A 299 23.44 -10.49 15.52
CA TYR A 299 24.19 -11.42 16.36
C TYR A 299 23.54 -12.81 16.41
N SER A 300 22.34 -13.02 15.86
CA SER A 300 21.70 -14.34 15.85
C SER A 300 22.55 -15.36 15.09
N GLY A 301 23.16 -14.97 13.97
CA GLY A 301 24.12 -15.82 13.25
C GLY A 301 25.36 -16.16 14.07
N GLN A 302 25.88 -15.21 14.85
CA GLN A 302 27.02 -15.45 15.75
C GLN A 302 26.63 -16.31 16.96
N PHE A 303 25.41 -16.13 17.48
CA PHE A 303 24.85 -16.94 18.55
C PHE A 303 24.68 -18.39 18.09
N TRP A 304 24.06 -18.62 16.93
CA TRP A 304 23.91 -19.97 16.38
C TRP A 304 25.26 -20.59 15.99
N ASP A 305 26.20 -19.81 15.43
CA ASP A 305 27.57 -20.29 15.19
C ASP A 305 28.25 -20.69 16.51
N MET A 306 28.04 -19.95 17.61
CA MET A 306 28.56 -20.33 18.93
C MET A 306 27.88 -21.56 19.53
N VAL A 307 26.58 -21.76 19.28
CA VAL A 307 25.84 -22.95 19.74
C VAL A 307 26.29 -24.19 18.96
N GLU A 308 26.52 -24.07 17.66
CA GLU A 308 26.98 -25.16 16.78
C GLU A 308 28.49 -25.42 16.92
N HIS A 309 29.28 -24.40 17.25
CA HIS A 309 30.73 -24.44 17.45
C HIS A 309 31.13 -23.92 18.83
N PRO A 310 30.89 -24.68 19.92
CA PRO A 310 31.19 -24.23 21.28
C PRO A 310 32.68 -23.92 21.50
N GLU A 311 33.59 -24.49 20.70
CA GLU A 311 35.02 -24.17 20.70
C GLU A 311 35.34 -22.72 20.25
N ARG A 312 34.40 -22.04 19.58
CA ARG A 312 34.52 -20.64 19.14
C ARG A 312 33.96 -19.65 20.17
N SER A 313 33.41 -20.13 21.29
CA SER A 313 32.94 -19.30 22.39
C SER A 313 34.08 -18.45 22.95
N ILE A 314 33.85 -17.13 23.11
CA ILE A 314 34.87 -16.24 23.70
C ILE A 314 35.07 -16.66 25.17
N PRO A 315 36.31 -16.96 25.61
CA PRO A 315 36.59 -17.29 27.01
C PRO A 315 36.13 -16.15 27.93
N GLY A 316 35.15 -16.43 28.80
CA GLY A 316 34.64 -15.48 29.80
C GLY A 316 33.23 -14.91 29.55
N ALA A 317 32.52 -15.29 28.49
CA ALA A 317 31.21 -14.71 28.16
C ALA A 317 30.04 -15.19 29.06
N TRP A 318 30.19 -16.34 29.73
CA TRP A 318 29.20 -16.89 30.66
C TRP A 318 29.94 -17.60 31.79
N THR A 319 30.44 -16.85 32.77
CA THR A 319 30.64 -17.45 34.08
C THR A 319 29.27 -17.60 34.69
N GLU A 320 28.71 -18.81 34.67
CA GLU A 320 27.72 -19.21 35.65
C GLU A 320 28.30 -18.80 37.01
N SER A 321 27.69 -17.80 37.64
CA SER A 321 28.11 -17.37 38.96
C SER A 321 27.84 -18.56 39.88
N GLU A 322 28.89 -19.36 40.13
CA GLU A 322 28.89 -20.32 41.22
C GLU A 322 28.47 -19.55 42.47
N GLU A 323 27.32 -19.97 42.97
CA GLU A 323 26.60 -19.39 44.09
C GLU A 323 27.54 -19.30 45.29
N PHE A 324 27.72 -18.07 45.76
CA PHE A 324 28.43 -17.75 46.99
C PHE A 324 27.74 -18.48 48.15
N ASP A 325 28.38 -19.49 48.73
CA ASP A 325 27.97 -20.06 50.02
C ASP A 325 28.70 -19.26 51.13
N PRO A 326 27.98 -18.48 51.95
CA PRO A 326 28.60 -17.86 53.11
C PRO A 326 28.51 -18.80 54.31
N GLU A 327 29.59 -18.77 55.09
CA GLU A 327 29.64 -18.95 56.55
C GLU A 327 30.12 -20.33 57.11
N PRO A 328 30.50 -20.41 58.41
CA PRO A 328 31.88 -20.18 58.83
C PRO A 328 32.51 -21.33 59.65
N SER A 329 33.84 -21.28 59.75
CA SER A 329 34.68 -21.85 60.83
C SER A 329 34.61 -23.36 61.11
N VAL A 330 35.74 -24.05 60.92
CA VAL A 330 36.45 -24.82 61.97
C VAL A 330 37.72 -25.47 61.38
N ARG A 331 38.76 -25.44 62.21
CA ARG A 331 40.13 -25.93 61.98
C ARG A 331 40.26 -27.45 61.81
N ARG A 332 41.34 -27.80 61.10
CA ARG A 332 42.29 -28.94 61.24
C ARG A 332 42.05 -30.22 60.43
N ASN A 333 43.02 -30.43 59.52
CA ASN A 333 43.80 -31.63 59.23
C ASN A 333 43.08 -32.98 59.11
N THR A 334 43.20 -33.62 57.94
CA THR A 334 43.99 -34.86 57.79
C THR A 334 44.18 -35.28 56.32
N ARG A 335 45.45 -35.62 56.01
CA ARG A 335 46.03 -36.57 55.03
C ARG A 335 45.16 -37.15 53.89
N PHE A 336 45.66 -37.00 52.65
CA PHE A 336 45.51 -37.91 51.49
C PHE A 336 46.11 -39.33 51.78
N PRO A 337 45.93 -40.41 50.95
CA PRO A 337 45.63 -40.41 49.49
C PRO A 337 44.82 -41.61 48.87
N ARG A 338 44.56 -41.50 47.55
CA ARG A 338 44.50 -42.54 46.48
C ARG A 338 43.26 -43.45 46.30
N GLY A 339 42.66 -43.37 45.09
CA GLY A 339 42.84 -44.41 44.06
C GLY A 339 41.60 -44.95 43.31
N TYR A 340 41.58 -44.70 41.97
CA TYR A 340 40.96 -45.49 40.86
C TYR A 340 39.41 -45.64 40.79
N SER A 341 38.69 -45.63 39.65
CA SER A 341 38.92 -45.41 38.20
C SER A 341 37.59 -45.49 37.40
N MET A 342 37.51 -44.77 36.25
CA MET A 342 36.88 -45.05 34.93
C MET A 342 35.67 -46.03 34.81
N TYR A 343 34.63 -45.77 34.00
CA TYR A 343 34.60 -45.87 32.52
C TYR A 343 33.55 -44.99 31.80
N LYS A 344 33.85 -44.72 30.51
CA LYS A 344 33.16 -43.92 29.49
C LYS A 344 32.06 -44.68 28.73
N LEU A 345 31.05 -43.91 28.33
CA LEU A 345 30.30 -43.83 27.04
C LEU A 345 30.35 -44.98 26.03
N LEU A 346 29.18 -45.24 25.43
CA LEU A 346 29.07 -45.59 24.02
C LEU A 346 27.92 -44.83 23.36
N ASP A 347 28.31 -44.19 22.26
CA ASP A 347 27.57 -43.38 21.30
C ASP A 347 26.90 -44.27 20.25
N SER A 348 25.76 -43.83 19.69
CA SER A 348 25.50 -44.00 18.25
C SER A 348 24.32 -43.12 17.81
N ASP A 349 24.66 -42.04 17.13
CA ASP A 349 23.76 -41.21 16.33
C ASP A 349 22.91 -42.00 15.32
N ARG A 350 21.63 -41.65 15.24
CA ARG A 350 20.95 -41.53 13.94
C ARG A 350 19.76 -40.57 14.00
N VAL A 351 19.98 -39.43 13.36
CA VAL A 351 19.02 -38.39 12.99
C VAL A 351 17.80 -38.96 12.25
N ARG A 352 16.59 -38.65 12.74
CA ARG A 352 15.33 -38.55 11.99
C ARG A 352 14.53 -37.37 12.56
N TRP A 353 14.23 -36.40 11.70
CA TRP A 353 13.26 -35.34 11.98
C TRP A 353 11.84 -35.92 11.94
N PRO A 354 10.96 -35.60 12.90
CA PRO A 354 9.53 -35.79 12.72
C PRO A 354 8.86 -34.47 12.32
N ASP A 355 8.15 -34.53 11.20
CA ASP A 355 6.91 -33.80 10.97
C ASP A 355 6.00 -34.00 12.20
N ASP A 356 5.51 -32.91 12.80
CA ASP A 356 4.27 -32.81 13.60
C ASP A 356 4.33 -31.54 14.49
N LEU A 357 3.68 -30.46 14.07
CA LEU A 357 3.20 -29.40 14.97
C LEU A 357 1.80 -28.98 14.54
N ASP A 358 0.86 -29.86 14.87
CA ASP A 358 -0.56 -29.57 15.02
C ASP A 358 -0.84 -29.23 16.50
N PHE A 359 -1.59 -28.15 16.70
CA PHE A 359 -2.34 -27.74 17.91
C PHE A 359 -1.61 -27.51 19.25
N PHE A 360 -1.86 -26.35 19.86
CA PHE A 360 -2.59 -26.28 21.15
C PHE A 360 -3.28 -24.91 21.30
N GLU A 361 -4.59 -24.97 21.49
CA GLU A 361 -5.41 -23.95 22.16
C GLU A 361 -5.09 -23.98 23.66
N ASP A 362 -4.98 -22.80 24.27
CA ASP A 362 -5.65 -22.39 25.52
C ASP A 362 -5.49 -20.87 25.73
#